data_AF-A0A921KWA4-F1
#
_entry.id   AF-A0A921KWA4-F1
#
_cell.length_a   1.000
_cell.length_b   1.000
_cell.length_c   1.000
_cell.angle_alpha   90.00
_cell.angle_beta   90.00
_cell.angle_gamma   90.00
#
_symmetry.space_group_name_H-M   'P 1'
#
loop_
_entity.id
_entity.type
_entity.pdbx_description
1 polymer ?
#
loop_
_entity_poly.entity_id
_entity_poly.type
_entity_poly.pdbx_seq_one_letter_code
_entity_poly.pdbx_strand_id
1 'polypeptide(L)'
;MNFPWDQLLVHGNWMITMAQIGAPFMIIALVAVITYFKLWKYLYREWFTSIDHKKIGAMYIICAVLMFVRGGIDALMMRTQLAIPDNTFLE
;
A
#
# COMPACT_ATOMS: atom_id res chain seq x y z
N MET A 1 3.42 9.00 -28.04
CA MET A 1 3.33 9.05 -26.56
C MET A 1 4.72 8.73 -26.01
N ASN A 2 5.48 9.74 -25.59
CA ASN A 2 6.78 9.52 -24.94
C ASN A 2 6.55 9.28 -23.45
N PHE A 3 6.15 8.05 -23.11
CA PHE A 3 6.06 7.63 -21.72
C PHE A 3 7.46 7.22 -21.25
N PRO A 4 8.03 7.84 -20.20
CA PRO A 4 9.41 7.58 -19.76
C PRO A 4 9.48 6.25 -19.00
N TRP A 5 9.71 5.16 -19.73
CA TRP A 5 9.83 3.80 -19.18
C TRP A 5 11.05 3.62 -18.25
N ASP A 6 12.01 4.55 -18.34
CA ASP A 6 13.24 4.62 -17.56
C ASP A 6 13.04 5.16 -16.14
N GLN A 7 11.93 5.84 -15.84
CA GLN A 7 11.67 6.48 -14.54
C GLN A 7 10.74 5.67 -13.63
N LEU A 8 10.18 4.56 -14.13
CA LEU A 8 9.22 3.76 -13.38
C LEU A 8 9.84 2.96 -12.22
N LEU A 9 11.13 2.66 -12.31
CA LEU A 9 11.85 1.90 -11.29
C LEU A 9 13.00 2.77 -10.77
N VAL A 10 12.99 3.05 -9.46
CA VAL A 10 14.05 3.82 -8.82
C VAL A 10 15.26 2.91 -8.68
N HIS A 11 16.24 3.00 -9.58
CA HIS A 11 17.37 2.07 -9.65
C HIS A 11 18.54 2.35 -8.67
N GLY A 12 18.33 3.15 -7.61
CA GLY A 12 19.39 3.58 -6.67
C GLY A 12 19.49 2.76 -5.39
N ASN A 13 18.35 2.51 -4.71
CA ASN A 13 18.32 1.92 -3.38
C ASN A 13 17.67 0.52 -3.37
N TRP A 14 18.38 -0.47 -2.84
CA TRP A 14 17.90 -1.85 -2.75
C TRP A 14 16.64 -1.97 -1.88
N MET A 15 16.48 -1.11 -0.88
CA MET A 15 15.33 -1.13 0.02
C MET A 15 14.07 -0.58 -0.65
N ILE A 16 14.20 0.49 -1.44
CA ILE A 16 13.07 1.13 -2.13
C ILE A 16 12.58 0.25 -3.28
N THR A 17 13.49 -0.33 -4.06
CA THR A 17 13.15 -1.27 -5.15
C THR A 17 12.44 -2.51 -4.63
N MET A 18 12.90 -3.06 -3.50
CA MET A 18 12.22 -4.19 -2.85
C MET A 18 10.82 -3.82 -2.36
N ALA A 19 10.61 -2.62 -1.82
CA ALA A 19 9.28 -2.16 -1.43
C ALA A 19 8.35 -1.96 -2.64
N GLN A 20 8.87 -1.43 -3.75
CA GLN A 20 8.14 -1.23 -5.01
C GLN A 20 7.71 -2.54 -5.66
N ILE A 21 8.51 -3.60 -5.56
CA ILE A 21 8.19 -4.94 -6.11
C ILE A 21 7.33 -5.74 -5.12
N GLY A 22 7.59 -5.61 -3.81
CA GLY A 22 6.84 -6.31 -2.77
C GLY A 22 5.39 -5.86 -2.66
N ALA A 23 5.11 -4.56 -2.80
CA ALA A 23 3.76 -4.03 -2.77
C ALA A 23 2.80 -4.65 -3.81
N PRO A 24 3.12 -4.70 -5.12
CA PRO A 24 2.27 -5.36 -6.11
C PRO A 24 2.19 -6.88 -5.89
N PHE A 25 3.26 -7.53 -5.41
CA PHE A 25 3.20 -8.96 -5.07
C PHE A 25 2.20 -9.24 -3.94
N MET A 26 2.18 -8.41 -2.90
CA MET A 26 1.20 -8.47 -1.81
C MET A 26 -0.24 -8.24 -2.31
N ILE A 27 -0.44 -7.30 -3.24
CA ILE A 27 -1.75 -7.07 -3.85
C ILE A 27 -2.20 -8.30 -4.66
N ILE A 28 -1.31 -8.88 -5.46
CA ILE A 28 -1.60 -10.09 -6.24
C ILE A 28 -1.93 -11.27 -5.32
N ALA A 29 -1.17 -11.46 -4.24
CA ALA A 29 -1.42 -12.50 -3.25
C ALA A 29 -2.79 -12.33 -2.59
N LEU A 30 -3.16 -11.11 -2.20
CA LEU A 30 -4.46 -10.80 -1.59
C LEU A 30 -5.62 -11.08 -2.57
N VAL A 31 -5.46 -10.70 -3.84
CA VAL A 31 -6.43 -10.99 -4.91
C VAL A 31 -6.54 -12.49 -5.15
N ALA A 32 -5.43 -13.23 -5.13
CA ALA A 32 -5.43 -14.69 -5.29
C ALA A 32 -6.17 -15.39 -4.13
N VAL A 33 -5.96 -14.93 -2.89
CA VAL A 33 -6.68 -15.43 -1.70
C VAL A 33 -8.18 -15.20 -1.82
N ILE A 34 -8.61 -13.97 -2.17
CA ILE A 34 -10.04 -13.65 -2.35
C ILE A 34 -10.65 -14.53 -3.46
N THR A 35 -9.88 -14.79 -4.51
CA THR A 35 -10.31 -15.62 -5.64
C THR A 35 -10.42 -17.10 -5.26
N TYR A 36 -9.49 -17.63 -4.47
CA TYR A 36 -9.52 -19.01 -3.99
C TYR A 36 -10.76 -19.30 -3.14
N PHE A 37 -11.07 -18.42 -2.19
CA PHE A 37 -12.24 -18.58 -1.31
C PHE A 37 -13.57 -18.12 -1.95
N LYS A 38 -13.56 -17.61 -3.19
CA LYS A 38 -14.75 -17.13 -3.93
C LYS A 38 -15.57 -16.06 -3.19
N LEU A 39 -14.94 -15.19 -2.38
CA LEU A 39 -15.65 -14.15 -1.62
C LEU A 39 -16.16 -12.97 -2.45
N TRP A 40 -15.81 -12.88 -3.74
CA TRP A 40 -16.16 -11.76 -4.62
C TRP A 40 -17.65 -11.36 -4.59
N LYS A 41 -18.57 -12.35 -4.59
CA LYS A 41 -20.01 -12.09 -4.57
C LYS A 41 -20.48 -11.51 -3.23
N TYR A 42 -19.88 -11.96 -2.13
CA TYR A 42 -20.19 -11.48 -0.78
C TYR A 42 -19.65 -10.06 -0.58
N LEU A 43 -18.39 -9.83 -0.93
CA LEU A 43 -17.76 -8.51 -0.81
C LEU A 43 -18.51 -7.44 -1.61
N TYR A 44 -18.95 -7.80 -2.82
CA TYR A 44 -19.72 -6.88 -3.65
C TYR A 44 -21.09 -6.53 -3.06
N ARG A 45 -21.91 -7.54 -2.72
CA ARG A 45 -23.28 -7.31 -2.24
C ARG A 45 -23.36 -6.70 -0.86
N GLU A 46 -22.46 -7.10 0.04
CA GLU A 46 -22.58 -6.80 1.46
C GLU A 46 -21.78 -5.56 1.88
N TRP A 47 -20.67 -5.28 1.19
CA TRP A 47 -19.72 -4.22 1.55
C TRP A 47 -19.67 -3.11 0.49
N PHE A 48 -19.30 -3.42 -0.76
CA PHE A 48 -19.11 -2.38 -1.78
C PHE A 48 -20.39 -1.65 -2.17
N THR A 49 -21.52 -2.36 -2.33
CA THR A 49 -22.79 -1.74 -2.71
C THR A 49 -23.70 -1.43 -1.51
N SER A 50 -23.16 -1.45 -0.28
CA SER A 50 -23.95 -1.20 0.92
C SER A 50 -24.24 0.29 1.12
N ILE A 51 -25.49 0.62 1.42
CA ILE A 51 -25.96 1.97 1.74
C ILE A 51 -26.04 2.20 3.26
N ASP A 52 -25.85 1.15 4.07
CA ASP A 52 -25.88 1.25 5.53
C ASP A 52 -24.72 2.12 6.06
N HIS A 53 -25.08 3.22 6.73
CA HIS A 53 -24.16 4.20 7.32
C HIS A 53 -23.24 3.57 8.37
N LYS A 54 -23.65 2.50 9.06
CA LYS A 54 -22.79 1.80 10.01
C LYS A 54 -21.65 1.06 9.31
N LYS A 55 -21.97 0.38 8.20
CA LYS A 55 -20.98 -0.36 7.39
C LYS A 55 -20.05 0.58 6.66
N ILE A 56 -20.58 1.68 6.11
CA ILE A 56 -19.76 2.73 5.49
C ILE A 56 -18.81 3.31 6.54
N GLY A 57 -19.30 3.67 7.73
CA GLY A 57 -18.46 4.16 8.83
C GLY A 57 -17.33 3.19 9.19
N ALA A 58 -17.62 1.89 9.29
CA ALA A 58 -16.61 0.87 9.56
C ALA A 58 -15.53 0.79 8.46
N MET A 59 -15.92 0.84 7.19
CA MET A 59 -14.95 0.85 6.07
C MET A 59 -14.01 2.05 6.14
N TYR A 60 -14.52 3.25 6.46
CA TYR A 60 -13.69 4.44 6.60
C TYR A 60 -12.69 4.35 7.76
N ILE A 61 -13.12 3.84 8.92
CA ILE A 61 -12.22 3.67 10.07
C ILE A 61 -11.13 2.66 9.75
N ILE A 62 -11.46 1.54 9.11
CA ILE A 62 -10.48 0.54 8.69
C ILE A 62 -9.46 1.17 7.72
N CYS A 63 -9.92 1.90 6.70
CA CYS A 63 -9.03 2.60 5.78
C CYS A 63 -8.15 3.64 6.47
N ALA A 64 -8.70 4.42 7.41
CA ALA A 64 -7.97 5.43 8.16
C ALA A 64 -6.85 4.80 9.01
N VAL A 65 -7.13 3.70 9.70
CA VAL A 65 -6.11 2.98 10.50
C VAL A 65 -5.02 2.40 9.61
N LEU A 66 -5.39 1.79 8.47
CA LEU A 66 -4.41 1.25 7.52
C LEU A 66 -3.48 2.33 6.96
N MET A 67 -4.04 3.48 6.57
CA MET A 67 -3.25 4.61 6.07
C MET A 67 -2.45 5.29 7.18
N PHE A 68 -2.95 5.31 8.41
CA PHE A 68 -2.22 5.82 9.57
C PHE A 68 -0.95 5.01 9.84
N VAL A 69 -1.04 3.68 9.83
CA VAL A 69 0.14 2.81 10.00
C VAL A 69 1.12 3.02 8.86
N ARG A 70 0.65 3.05 7.61
CA ARG A 70 1.53 3.26 6.45
C ARG A 70 2.24 4.62 6.49
N GLY A 71 1.50 5.70 6.72
CA GLY A 71 2.08 7.03 6.86
C GLY A 71 3.00 7.16 8.08
N GLY A 72 2.72 6.42 9.16
CA GLY A 72 3.60 6.35 10.33
C GLY A 72 4.95 5.72 10.01
N ILE A 73 4.97 4.63 9.22
CA ILE A 73 6.21 4.00 8.76
C ILE A 73 6.99 4.96 7.85
N ASP A 74 6.32 5.62 6.90
CA ASP A 74 6.97 6.60 6.00
C ASP A 74 7.56 7.79 6.80
N ALA A 75 6.86 8.27 7.81
CA ALA A 75 7.34 9.35 8.69
C ALA A 75 8.55 8.93 9.53
N LEU A 76 8.56 7.69 10.03
CA LEU A 76 9.73 7.12 10.72
C LEU A 76 10.92 7.01 9.78
N MET A 77 10.72 6.53 8.55
CA MET A 77 11.77 6.46 7.53
C MET A 77 12.37 7.84 7.23
N MET A 78 11.54 8.88 7.15
CA MET A 78 12.03 10.25 6.99
C MET A 78 12.84 10.72 8.20
N ARG A 79 12.41 10.39 9.43
CA ARG A 79 13.14 10.74 10.65
C ARG A 79 14.47 9.99 10.78
N THR A 80 14.52 8.72 10.39
CA THR A 80 15.78 7.95 10.39
C THR A 80 16.75 8.47 9.35
N GLN A 81 16.28 8.91 8.18
CA GLN A 81 17.13 9.55 7.19
C GLN A 81 17.81 10.81 7.74
N LEU A 82 17.10 11.66 8.48
CA LEU A 82 17.63 12.91 9.03
C LEU A 82 18.40 12.76 10.36
N ALA A 83 18.52 11.54 10.90
CA ALA A 83 19.08 11.33 12.24
C ALA A 83 20.60 11.65 12.34
N ILE A 84 21.34 11.50 11.24
CA ILE A 84 22.79 11.73 11.17
C ILE A 84 23.08 12.48 9.86
N PRO A 85 23.99 13.47 9.83
CA PRO A 85 24.46 14.07 8.58
C PRO A 85 25.07 13.01 7.63
N ASP A 86 24.85 13.16 6.32
CA ASP A 86 25.31 12.26 5.25
C ASP A 86 24.86 10.80 5.38
N ASN A 87 23.62 10.56 5.84
CA ASN A 87 23.05 9.22 5.90
C ASN A 87 22.63 8.69 4.51
N THR A 88 23.14 7.54 4.09
CA THR A 88 22.85 6.90 2.78
C THR A 88 21.65 5.94 2.81
N PHE A 89 20.79 6.04 3.84
CA PHE A 89 19.72 5.07 4.08
C PHE A 89 18.61 5.06 3.01
N LEU A 90 18.28 6.21 2.41
CA LEU A 90 17.26 6.35 1.34
C LEU A 90 17.82 6.72 -0.05
N GLU A 91 19.15 6.67 -0.24
CA GLU A 91 19.82 6.96 -1.54
C GLU A 91 19.82 5.78 -2.51
#